data_AF-A0A1Q7WBQ8-F1
#
_entry.id   AF-A0A1Q7WBQ8-F1
#
_cell.length_a   1.000
_cell.length_b   1.000
_cell.length_c   1.000
_cell.angle_alpha   90.00
_cell.angle_beta   90.00
_cell.angle_gamma   90.00
#
_symmetry.space_group_name_H-M   'P 1'
#
loop_
_entity.id
_entity.type
_entity.pdbx_description
1 polymer ?
#
loop_
_entity_poly.entity_id
_entity_poly.type
_entity_poly.pdbx_seq_one_letter_code
_entity_poly.pdbx_strand_id
1 'polypeptide(L)'
;MIKDQYNQMYNHDNPVGKVFTYMMTTVGAASIPGTHTPGEYRPLTFGGDVDVPVAIGTERVGVHVVTPLPDFNITNAQDRWDYVTHDTLPAYQKLLQDHPDQARQIIATPVQDRIAQQRLSARWPGIAEDLLYKDWHVKIDHHFKPAW
;
A
#
# COMPACT_ATOMS: atom_id res chain seq x y z
N MET A 1 15.07 -19.96 12.89
CA MET A 1 14.78 -18.54 13.20
C MET A 1 13.40 -18.18 12.63
N ILE A 2 12.73 -17.13 13.12
CA ILE A 2 11.43 -16.66 12.58
C ILE A 2 11.50 -16.42 11.06
N LYS A 3 12.66 -15.96 10.56
CA LYS A 3 12.94 -15.78 9.14
C LYS A 3 12.74 -17.05 8.30
N ASP A 4 13.11 -18.21 8.83
CA ASP A 4 13.03 -19.49 8.11
C ASP A 4 11.58 -19.98 7.98
N GLN A 5 10.76 -19.73 9.01
CA GLN A 5 9.33 -20.07 9.00
C GLN A 5 8.54 -19.20 8.01
N TYR A 6 8.90 -17.92 7.89
CA TYR A 6 8.34 -17.02 6.88
C TYR A 6 8.76 -17.39 5.46
N ASN A 7 10.04 -17.77 5.26
CA ASN A 7 10.52 -18.27 3.99
C ASN A 7 9.85 -19.61 3.60
N GLN A 8 9.50 -20.45 4.58
CA GLN A 8 8.78 -21.70 4.35
C GLN A 8 7.32 -21.45 3.94
N MET A 9 6.62 -20.47 4.54
CA MET A 9 5.31 -20.01 4.08
C MET A 9 5.34 -19.38 2.68
N TYR A 10 6.36 -18.57 2.39
CA TYR A 10 6.50 -17.93 1.08
C TYR A 10 6.73 -18.94 -0.07
N ASN A 11 7.32 -20.09 0.24
CA ASN A 11 7.70 -21.13 -0.73
C ASN A 11 6.77 -22.35 -0.76
N HIS A 12 5.74 -22.42 0.09
CA HIS A 12 4.75 -23.50 0.06
C HIS A 12 3.61 -23.16 -0.92
N ASP A 13 3.31 -24.06 -1.86
CA ASP A 13 2.21 -23.99 -2.84
C ASP A 13 2.14 -22.72 -3.71
N ASN A 14 3.12 -22.66 -4.62
CA ASN A 14 3.71 -21.51 -5.30
C ASN A 14 2.84 -20.63 -6.24
N PRO A 15 1.51 -20.79 -6.39
CA PRO A 15 0.65 -19.68 -6.83
C PRO A 15 -0.34 -19.19 -5.75
N VAL A 16 -0.83 -20.08 -4.88
CA VAL A 16 -1.93 -19.78 -3.96
C VAL A 16 -1.44 -19.02 -2.75
N GLY A 17 -0.29 -19.41 -2.17
CA GLY A 17 0.28 -18.72 -1.00
C GLY A 17 0.66 -17.27 -1.29
N LYS A 18 1.18 -17.00 -2.50
CA LYS A 18 1.55 -15.65 -2.95
C LYS A 18 0.32 -14.77 -3.15
N VAL A 19 -0.73 -15.27 -3.81
CA VAL A 19 -1.98 -14.53 -4.02
C VAL A 19 -2.68 -14.26 -2.68
N PHE A 20 -2.73 -15.26 -1.80
CA PHE A 20 -3.31 -15.09 -0.46
C PHE A 20 -2.56 -14.03 0.36
N THR A 21 -1.24 -14.06 0.34
CA THR A 21 -0.46 -13.09 1.11
C THR A 21 -0.46 -11.70 0.49
N TYR A 22 -0.55 -11.62 -0.83
CA TYR A 22 -0.75 -10.37 -1.54
C TYR A 22 -2.13 -9.74 -1.21
N MET A 23 -3.19 -10.56 -1.15
CA MET A 23 -4.49 -10.11 -0.65
C MET A 23 -4.37 -9.60 0.78
N MET A 24 -3.70 -10.35 1.68
CA MET A 24 -3.46 -9.92 3.06
C MET A 24 -2.67 -8.61 3.15
N THR A 25 -1.71 -8.38 2.24
CA THR A 25 -0.98 -7.11 2.15
C THR A 25 -1.90 -6.00 1.73
N THR A 26 -2.74 -6.25 0.72
CA THR A 26 -3.71 -5.28 0.19
C THR A 26 -4.73 -4.85 1.25
N VAL A 27 -5.22 -5.79 2.06
CA VAL A 27 -6.19 -5.50 3.13
C VAL A 27 -5.55 -5.05 4.45
N GLY A 28 -4.23 -5.13 4.55
CA GLY A 28 -3.47 -4.92 5.77
C GLY A 28 -3.16 -3.45 6.03
N ALA A 29 -4.16 -2.64 6.36
CA ALA A 29 -3.90 -1.30 6.92
C ALA A 29 -3.48 -1.39 8.38
N ALA A 30 -2.47 -0.61 8.79
CA ALA A 30 -2.09 -0.49 10.19
C ALA A 30 -3.22 0.17 11.00
N SER A 31 -3.39 -0.26 12.25
CA SER A 31 -4.43 0.27 13.15
C SER A 31 -4.07 1.63 13.78
N ILE A 32 -3.07 2.31 13.22
CA ILE A 32 -2.53 3.57 13.73
C ILE A 32 -3.15 4.71 12.91
N PRO A 33 -3.85 5.65 13.54
CA PRO A 33 -4.42 6.80 12.84
C PRO A 33 -3.34 7.57 12.04
N GLY A 34 -3.66 7.89 10.79
CA GLY A 34 -2.76 8.64 9.91
C GLY A 34 -1.68 7.82 9.18
N THR A 35 -1.74 6.48 9.27
CA THR A 35 -0.91 5.60 8.43
C THR A 35 -1.58 5.36 7.08
N HIS A 36 -0.76 5.16 6.06
CA HIS A 36 -1.23 4.81 4.73
C HIS A 36 -1.44 3.31 4.64
N THR A 37 -2.43 2.86 3.87
CA THR A 37 -2.49 1.46 3.46
C THR A 37 -1.26 1.11 2.59
N PRO A 38 -0.88 -0.17 2.47
CA PRO A 38 0.22 -0.56 1.58
C PRO A 38 0.05 -0.08 0.13
N GLY A 39 -1.19 -0.05 -0.38
CA GLY A 39 -1.51 0.48 -1.70
C GLY A 39 -1.36 1.99 -1.81
N GLU A 40 -1.72 2.74 -0.76
CA GLU A 40 -1.48 4.19 -0.71
C GLU A 40 0.01 4.54 -0.57
N TYR A 41 0.78 3.74 0.17
CA TYR A 41 2.21 3.96 0.38
C TYR A 41 3.04 3.72 -0.89
N ARG A 42 2.81 2.58 -1.56
CA ARG A 42 3.44 2.28 -2.85
C ARG A 42 2.44 1.60 -3.80
N PRO A 43 1.70 2.38 -4.60
CA PRO A 43 0.70 1.83 -5.50
C PRO A 43 1.33 1.19 -6.72
N LEU A 44 0.82 0.02 -7.09
CA LEU A 44 1.09 -0.62 -8.37
C LEU A 44 0.53 0.27 -9.48
N THR A 45 1.41 0.66 -10.40
CA THR A 45 1.09 1.53 -11.53
C THR A 45 1.42 0.80 -12.83
N PHE A 46 0.53 0.85 -13.80
CA PHE A 46 0.76 0.31 -15.14
C PHE A 46 0.39 1.33 -16.21
N GLY A 47 1.14 1.36 -17.30
CA GLY A 47 1.00 2.39 -18.31
C GLY A 47 2.15 2.40 -19.29
N GLY A 48 2.15 3.38 -20.19
CA GLY A 48 3.19 3.53 -21.17
C GLY A 48 3.30 4.95 -21.68
N ASP A 49 4.49 5.27 -22.17
CA ASP A 49 4.77 6.52 -22.85
C ASP A 49 4.71 6.32 -24.36
N VAL A 50 4.21 7.33 -25.06
CA VAL A 50 4.25 7.42 -26.51
C VAL A 50 4.87 8.75 -26.91
N ASP A 51 5.84 8.69 -27.82
CA ASP A 51 6.42 9.89 -28.43
C ASP A 51 5.58 10.28 -29.66
N VAL A 52 4.98 11.47 -29.62
CA VAL A 52 4.13 12.02 -30.67
C VAL A 52 4.89 13.15 -31.38
N PRO A 53 5.13 13.05 -32.70
CA PRO A 53 5.75 14.15 -33.43
C PRO A 53 4.79 15.35 -33.50
N VAL A 54 5.29 16.54 -33.19
CA VAL A 54 4.57 17.80 -33.30
C VAL A 54 5.34 18.77 -34.20
N ALA A 55 4.69 19.83 -34.69
CA ALA A 55 5.24 20.71 -35.73
C ALA A 55 6.62 21.31 -35.43
N ILE A 56 7.01 21.40 -34.14
CA ILE A 56 8.24 22.05 -33.68
C ILE A 56 9.10 21.15 -32.75
N GLY A 57 8.86 19.83 -32.74
CA GLY A 57 9.57 18.93 -31.83
C GLY A 57 8.87 17.58 -31.65
N THR A 58 9.17 16.94 -30.52
CA THR A 58 8.52 15.69 -30.10
C THR A 58 7.88 15.90 -28.74
N GLU A 59 6.61 15.53 -28.62
CA GLU A 59 5.89 15.50 -27.35
C GLU A 59 5.89 14.08 -26.81
N ARG A 60 6.44 13.83 -25.63
CA ARG A 60 6.28 12.55 -24.94
C ARG A 60 5.03 12.61 -24.09
N VAL A 61 4.08 11.71 -24.31
CA VAL A 61 2.84 11.60 -23.53
C VAL A 61 2.83 10.27 -22.80
N GLY A 62 2.79 10.31 -21.47
CA GLY A 62 2.66 9.15 -20.59
C GLY A 62 1.22 8.99 -20.10
N VAL A 63 0.66 7.79 -20.19
CA VAL A 63 -0.63 7.46 -19.58
C VAL A 63 -0.42 6.30 -18.61
N HIS A 64 -0.68 6.56 -17.33
CA HIS A 64 -0.47 5.62 -16.23
C HIS A 64 -1.74 5.45 -15.42
N VAL A 65 -2.17 4.20 -15.25
CA VAL A 65 -3.23 3.82 -14.33
C VAL A 65 -2.59 3.43 -13.01
N VAL A 66 -2.95 4.13 -11.95
CA VAL A 66 -2.52 3.86 -10.59
C VAL A 66 -3.63 3.10 -9.88
N THR A 67 -3.27 1.98 -9.27
CA THR A 67 -4.22 1.08 -8.61
C THR A 67 -4.13 1.20 -7.09
N PRO A 68 -5.19 0.82 -6.35
CA PRO A 68 -5.11 0.65 -4.89
C PRO A 68 -4.30 -0.57 -4.45
N LEU A 69 -3.75 -1.35 -5.39
CA LEU A 69 -2.99 -2.53 -5.05
C LEU A 69 -1.54 -2.14 -4.77
N PRO A 70 -0.90 -2.71 -3.73
CA PRO A 70 0.50 -2.44 -3.45
C PRO A 70 1.42 -2.99 -4.54
N ASP A 71 2.49 -2.29 -4.86
CA ASP A 71 3.56 -2.78 -5.76
C ASP A 71 4.44 -3.85 -5.12
N PHE A 72 4.20 -4.18 -3.84
CA PHE A 72 4.99 -5.07 -3.03
C PHE A 72 4.16 -6.08 -2.24
N ASN A 73 4.85 -7.07 -1.68
CA ASN A 73 4.25 -8.08 -0.81
C ASN A 73 4.84 -7.99 0.60
N ILE A 74 4.00 -7.97 1.64
CA ILE A 74 4.41 -7.85 3.05
C ILE A 74 5.27 -9.01 3.54
N THR A 75 5.29 -10.14 2.82
CA THR A 75 6.22 -11.25 3.10
C THR A 75 7.66 -10.92 2.77
N ASN A 76 7.91 -9.98 1.86
CA ASN A 76 9.26 -9.50 1.62
C ASN A 76 9.71 -8.70 2.84
N ALA A 77 10.75 -9.20 3.50
CA ALA A 77 11.27 -8.58 4.72
C ALA A 77 11.76 -7.16 4.48
N GLN A 78 12.39 -6.88 3.34
CA GLN A 78 12.92 -5.55 3.03
C GLN A 78 11.80 -4.54 2.81
N ASP A 79 10.81 -4.89 2.00
CA ASP A 79 9.66 -4.03 1.71
C ASP A 79 8.83 -3.75 2.97
N ARG A 80 8.64 -4.77 3.81
CA ARG A 80 7.96 -4.59 5.09
C ARG A 80 8.72 -3.66 6.01
N TRP A 81 10.05 -3.79 6.11
CA TRP A 81 10.87 -2.91 6.95
C TRP A 81 10.86 -1.47 6.44
N ASP A 82 10.87 -1.27 5.13
CA ASP A 82 10.74 0.04 4.51
C ASP A 82 9.42 0.71 4.90
N TYR A 83 8.28 0.02 4.69
CA TYR A 83 6.96 0.51 5.09
C TYR A 83 6.88 0.81 6.59
N VAL A 84 7.43 -0.06 7.44
CA VAL A 84 7.40 0.17 8.89
C VAL A 84 8.19 1.44 9.27
N THR A 85 9.38 1.60 8.69
CA THR A 85 10.33 2.66 9.07
C THR A 85 9.92 4.02 8.55
N HIS A 86 9.33 4.09 7.35
CA HIS A 86 9.02 5.36 6.69
C HIS A 86 7.57 5.81 6.84
N ASP A 87 6.64 4.90 7.15
CA ASP A 87 5.22 5.26 7.32
C ASP A 87 4.75 5.05 8.76
N THR A 88 4.71 3.79 9.21
CA THR A 88 3.99 3.45 10.44
C THR A 88 4.68 3.92 11.73
N LEU A 89 6.01 3.82 11.81
CA LEU A 89 6.76 4.21 13.00
C LEU A 89 6.72 5.74 13.21
N PRO A 90 6.98 6.58 12.18
CA PRO A 90 6.82 8.03 12.30
C PRO A 90 5.39 8.42 12.70
N ALA A 91 4.36 7.82 12.10
CA ALA A 91 2.97 8.09 12.44
C ALA A 91 2.65 7.74 13.91
N TYR A 92 3.17 6.61 14.41
CA TYR A 92 3.04 6.23 15.81
C TYR A 92 3.74 7.21 16.76
N GLN A 93 4.96 7.64 16.42
CA GLN A 93 5.70 8.63 17.21
C GLN A 93 4.94 9.95 17.25
N LYS A 94 4.37 10.38 16.13
CA LYS A 94 3.53 11.57 16.05
C LYS A 94 2.27 11.43 16.91
N LEU A 95 1.59 10.29 16.87
CA LEU A 95 0.43 10.03 17.73
C LEU A 95 0.78 10.12 19.22
N LEU A 96 1.93 9.60 19.64
CA LEU A 96 2.40 9.69 21.02
C LEU A 96 2.71 11.13 21.45
N GLN A 97 3.22 11.96 20.52
CA GLN A 97 3.57 13.36 20.77
C GLN A 97 2.32 14.25 20.80
N ASP A 98 1.46 14.13 19.79
CA ASP A 98 0.35 15.04 19.55
C ASP A 98 -0.92 14.63 20.33
N HIS A 99 -1.16 13.33 20.49
CA HIS A 99 -2.38 12.77 21.08
C HIS A 99 -2.11 11.62 22.06
N PRO A 100 -1.36 11.87 23.16
CA PRO A 100 -0.95 10.81 24.09
C PRO A 100 -2.12 10.08 24.75
N ASP A 101 -3.24 10.77 25.01
CA ASP A 101 -4.43 10.13 25.61
C ASP A 101 -5.13 9.19 24.63
N GLN A 102 -5.17 9.54 23.34
CA GLN A 102 -5.68 8.66 22.30
C GLN A 102 -4.78 7.43 22.14
N ALA A 103 -3.46 7.61 22.17
CA ALA A 103 -2.51 6.49 22.14
C ALA A 103 -2.73 5.53 23.32
N ARG A 104 -2.92 6.07 24.54
CA ARG A 104 -3.23 5.26 25.73
C ARG A 104 -4.54 4.49 25.59
N GLN A 105 -5.60 5.14 25.09
CA GLN A 105 -6.88 4.47 24.86
C GLN A 105 -6.73 3.32 23.89
N ILE A 106 -6.04 3.53 22.77
CA ILE A 106 -5.76 2.47 21.80
C ILE A 106 -5.03 1.32 22.49
N ILE A 107 -3.93 1.59 23.20
CA ILE A 107 -3.14 0.56 23.92
C ILE A 107 -3.97 -0.19 24.96
N ALA A 108 -4.87 0.51 25.66
CA ALA A 108 -5.74 -0.06 26.68
C ALA A 108 -6.89 -0.92 26.10
N THR A 109 -7.17 -0.84 24.80
CA THR A 109 -8.21 -1.67 24.17
C THR A 109 -7.90 -3.16 24.36
N PRO A 110 -8.86 -3.96 24.89
CA PRO A 110 -8.69 -5.39 25.04
C PRO A 110 -8.27 -6.07 23.73
N VAL A 111 -7.39 -7.06 23.83
CA VAL A 111 -6.85 -7.78 22.65
C VAL A 111 -7.97 -8.43 21.85
N GLN A 112 -8.99 -8.96 22.53
CA GLN A 112 -10.16 -9.58 21.91
C GLN A 112 -10.91 -8.59 21.03
N ASP A 113 -11.11 -7.36 21.52
CA ASP A 113 -11.79 -6.30 20.78
C ASP A 113 -10.95 -5.84 19.59
N ARG A 114 -9.63 -5.71 19.77
CA ARG A 114 -8.70 -5.41 18.68
C ARG A 114 -8.74 -6.48 17.58
N ILE A 115 -8.75 -7.77 17.96
CA ILE A 115 -8.89 -8.86 17.00
C ILE A 115 -10.24 -8.76 16.29
N ALA A 116 -11.33 -8.52 17.01
CA ALA A 116 -12.66 -8.40 16.42
C ALA A 116 -12.75 -7.26 15.40
N GLN A 117 -12.16 -6.10 15.71
CA GLN A 117 -12.09 -4.94 14.81
C GLN A 117 -11.21 -5.19 13.58
N GLN A 118 -10.18 -6.04 13.71
CA GLN A 118 -9.27 -6.37 12.62
C GLN A 118 -9.71 -7.59 11.79
N ARG A 119 -10.82 -8.25 12.16
CA ARG A 119 -11.37 -9.34 11.36
C ARG A 119 -11.82 -8.84 9.99
N LEU A 120 -11.57 -9.66 8.96
CA LEU A 120 -11.97 -9.36 7.60
C LEU A 120 -13.47 -9.07 7.49
N SER A 121 -14.33 -9.78 8.23
CA SER A 121 -15.78 -9.54 8.24
C SER A 121 -16.16 -8.13 8.68
N ALA A 122 -15.39 -7.53 9.60
CA ALA A 122 -15.63 -6.17 10.07
C ALA A 122 -15.02 -5.12 9.13
N ARG A 123 -13.89 -5.44 8.49
CA ARG A 123 -13.15 -4.52 7.62
C ARG A 123 -13.60 -4.55 6.15
N TRP A 124 -14.24 -5.62 5.71
CA TRP A 124 -14.57 -5.87 4.30
C TRP A 124 -15.33 -4.73 3.61
N PRO A 125 -16.32 -4.07 4.24
CA PRO A 125 -17.03 -2.97 3.57
C PRO A 125 -16.11 -1.82 3.15
N GLY A 126 -15.21 -1.37 4.04
CA GLY A 126 -14.26 -0.31 3.73
C GLY A 126 -13.20 -0.77 2.72
N ILE A 127 -12.68 -1.98 2.89
CA ILE A 127 -11.75 -2.59 1.91
C ILE A 127 -12.36 -2.62 0.51
N ALA A 128 -13.63 -3.01 0.38
CA ALA A 128 -14.32 -3.08 -0.90
C ALA A 128 -14.53 -1.69 -1.50
N GLU A 129 -14.84 -0.68 -0.68
CA GLU A 129 -14.99 0.71 -1.12
C GLU A 129 -13.67 1.27 -1.69
N ASP A 130 -12.58 1.10 -0.94
CA ASP A 130 -11.24 1.56 -1.34
C ASP A 130 -10.77 0.84 -2.62
N LEU A 131 -10.92 -0.49 -2.68
CA LEU A 131 -10.46 -1.30 -3.82
C LEU A 131 -11.27 -1.14 -5.09
N LEU A 132 -12.59 -0.96 -5.00
CA LEU A 132 -13.46 -0.99 -6.17
C LEU A 132 -13.77 0.39 -6.73
N TYR A 133 -13.70 1.44 -5.91
CA TYR A 133 -14.24 2.74 -6.29
C TYR A 133 -13.28 3.91 -6.09
N LYS A 134 -12.60 4.00 -4.94
CA LYS A 134 -12.03 5.27 -4.50
C LYS A 134 -10.64 5.57 -5.03
N ASP A 135 -9.78 4.57 -5.09
CA ASP A 135 -8.33 4.80 -5.18
C ASP A 135 -7.75 4.52 -6.58
N TRP A 136 -8.61 4.16 -7.53
CA TRP A 136 -8.23 4.08 -8.94
C TRP A 136 -8.12 5.49 -9.54
N HIS A 137 -6.95 5.83 -10.07
CA HIS A 137 -6.75 7.11 -10.73
C HIS A 137 -5.86 7.00 -11.96
N VAL A 138 -6.15 7.85 -12.95
CA VAL A 138 -5.35 7.96 -14.18
C VAL A 138 -4.44 9.17 -14.05
N LYS A 139 -3.14 8.95 -14.20
CA LYS A 139 -2.12 9.99 -14.32
C LYS A 139 -1.75 10.16 -15.78
N ILE A 140 -1.73 11.41 -16.23
CA ILE A 140 -1.33 11.78 -17.59
C ILE A 140 -0.15 12.74 -17.44
N ASP A 141 0.99 12.33 -17.97
CA ASP A 141 2.22 13.10 -17.97
C ASP A 141 2.54 13.53 -19.40
N HIS A 142 3.11 14.72 -19.56
CA HIS A 142 3.52 15.21 -20.88
C HIS A 142 4.83 15.98 -20.76
N HIS A 143 5.72 15.77 -21.73
CA HIS A 143 7.02 16.40 -21.78
C HIS A 143 7.41 16.75 -23.21
N PHE A 144 7.43 18.05 -23.50
CA PHE A 144 7.86 18.58 -24.79
C PHE A 144 9.40 18.59 -24.93
N LYS A 145 9.91 18.17 -26.08
CA LYS A 145 11.30 18.36 -26.49
C LYS A 145 11.36 19.16 -27.80
N PRO A 146 11.91 20.39 -27.79
CA PRO A 146 12.10 21.17 -29.00
C PRO A 146 13.14 20.54 -29.93
N ALA A 147 12.99 20.75 -31.25
CA ALA A 147 13.89 20.23 -32.28
C ALA A 147 15.14 21.10 -32.55
N TRP A 148 15.43 22.10 -31.71
CA TRP A 148 16.46 23.12 -31.93
C TRP A 148 17.31 23.35 -30.68
#